data_AF-A0AAN3YVZ8-F1
#
_entry.id   AF-A0AAN3YVZ8-F1
#
_cell.length_a   1.000
_cell.length_b   1.000
_cell.length_c   1.000
_cell.angle_alpha   90.00
_cell.angle_beta   90.00
_cell.angle_gamma   90.00
#
_symmetry.space_group_name_H-M   'P 1'
#
loop_
_entity.id
_entity.type
_entity.pdbx_description
1 polymer ?
#
loop_
_entity_poly.entity_id
_entity_poly.type
_entity_poly.pdbx_seq_one_letter_code
_entity_poly.pdbx_strand_id
1 'polypeptide(L)'
;MKKNKLMLFTATLLLSSAGIISTASAEVTLKHGYIDIPPSRAFLCSSKGGNLNKNCGPIQYEPQSIEGDKGFPKGGPADGEIASGGKATFSALNAQSADRWHKVAMKSGENTFKWTLTAKHSTESWRFFITKPGGDVNKPLTRADFDLTPFCQRNDNGKIPTETVTLNCNIPERSGYQIILGVWDIADTGNAFYQVIDAEFKK
;
A
#
# COMPACT_ATOMS: atom_id res chain seq x y z
N MET A 1 72.57 -15.91 -59.44
CA MET A 1 72.99 -15.18 -58.21
C MET A 1 71.78 -15.04 -57.26
N LYS A 2 72.05 -14.77 -55.97
CA LYS A 2 71.15 -14.28 -54.88
C LYS A 2 69.94 -13.43 -55.39
N LYS A 3 68.78 -13.26 -54.74
CA LYS A 3 68.12 -13.72 -53.48
C LYS A 3 66.59 -13.41 -53.66
N ASN A 4 65.62 -13.64 -52.78
CA ASN A 4 65.50 -14.12 -51.38
C ASN A 4 64.20 -14.98 -51.26
N LYS A 5 63.57 -15.05 -50.07
CA LYS A 5 62.13 -15.31 -49.86
C LYS A 5 61.47 -14.08 -49.22
N LEU A 6 60.19 -13.83 -49.49
CA LEU A 6 59.29 -13.15 -48.54
C LEU A 6 57.85 -13.62 -48.77
N MET A 7 57.27 -14.33 -47.79
CA MET A 7 55.84 -14.62 -47.75
C MET A 7 55.10 -13.39 -47.25
N LEU A 8 54.01 -13.01 -47.92
CA LEU A 8 53.01 -12.10 -47.35
C LEU A 8 51.72 -12.89 -47.12
N PHE A 9 51.30 -12.99 -45.86
CA PHE A 9 50.00 -13.54 -45.49
C PHE A 9 48.94 -12.47 -45.69
N THR A 10 47.92 -12.77 -46.50
CA THR A 10 46.72 -11.92 -46.61
C THR A 10 45.80 -12.21 -45.42
N ALA A 11 45.75 -11.29 -44.46
CA ALA A 11 44.84 -11.39 -43.32
C ALA A 11 43.40 -11.07 -43.74
N THR A 12 42.50 -12.05 -43.64
CA THR A 12 41.06 -11.88 -43.87
C THR A 12 40.42 -11.25 -42.64
N LEU A 13 39.95 -10.01 -42.75
CA LEU A 13 39.29 -9.30 -41.67
C LEU A 13 37.81 -9.73 -41.56
N LEU A 14 37.51 -10.66 -40.66
CA LEU A 14 36.14 -11.05 -40.34
C LEU A 14 35.48 -9.99 -39.45
N LEU A 15 34.47 -9.28 -39.99
CA LEU A 15 33.60 -8.41 -39.18
C LEU A 15 32.67 -9.26 -38.31
N SER A 16 33.02 -9.45 -37.04
CA SER A 16 32.13 -9.99 -36.03
C SER A 16 31.28 -8.88 -35.42
N SER A 17 30.08 -8.65 -35.95
CA SER A 17 29.08 -7.76 -35.36
C SER A 17 28.50 -8.38 -34.08
N ALA A 18 29.15 -8.12 -32.94
CA ALA A 18 28.63 -8.51 -31.63
C ALA A 18 27.39 -7.68 -31.30
N GLY A 19 26.20 -8.28 -31.48
CA GLY A 19 24.94 -7.67 -31.09
C GLY A 19 24.88 -7.52 -29.57
N ILE A 20 24.85 -6.28 -29.08
CA ILE A 20 24.66 -5.98 -27.66
C ILE A 20 23.21 -6.30 -27.32
N ILE A 21 22.98 -7.48 -26.73
CA ILE A 21 21.68 -7.81 -26.14
C ILE A 21 21.54 -6.94 -24.89
N SER A 22 20.88 -5.80 -25.04
CA SER A 22 20.47 -4.98 -23.92
C SER A 22 19.37 -5.73 -23.17
N THR A 23 19.75 -6.43 -22.10
CA THR A 23 18.80 -6.90 -21.09
C THR A 23 18.31 -5.68 -20.34
N ALA A 24 17.31 -5.00 -20.90
CA ALA A 24 16.55 -3.98 -20.21
C ALA A 24 15.90 -4.66 -19.00
N SER A 25 16.53 -4.51 -17.83
CA SER A 25 15.89 -4.77 -16.55
C SER A 25 14.62 -3.94 -16.53
N ALA A 26 13.46 -4.60 -16.66
CA ALA A 26 12.21 -3.95 -16.33
C ALA A 26 12.32 -3.58 -14.85
N GLU A 27 12.61 -2.31 -14.55
CA GLU A 27 12.46 -1.81 -13.20
C GLU A 27 11.02 -2.12 -12.80
N VAL A 28 10.86 -3.03 -11.84
CA VAL A 28 9.57 -3.28 -11.22
C VAL A 28 9.23 -1.99 -10.51
N THR A 29 8.52 -1.11 -11.21
CA THR A 29 8.11 0.18 -10.68
C THR A 29 7.24 -0.15 -9.49
N LEU A 30 7.81 0.01 -8.29
CA LEU A 30 7.10 -0.19 -7.03
C LEU A 30 6.09 0.93 -6.94
N LYS A 31 4.94 0.75 -7.59
CA LYS A 31 3.74 1.56 -7.40
C LYS A 31 3.41 1.61 -5.89
N HIS A 32 2.31 2.28 -5.56
CA HIS A 32 1.63 2.07 -4.29
C HIS A 32 2.30 2.69 -3.03
N GLY A 33 1.67 2.53 -1.86
CA GLY A 33 2.14 3.03 -0.56
C GLY A 33 1.37 2.44 0.63
N TYR A 34 1.92 2.55 1.83
CA TYR A 34 1.34 2.00 3.08
C TYR A 34 1.39 2.99 4.24
N ILE A 35 0.62 2.73 5.30
CA ILE A 35 0.70 3.47 6.56
C ILE A 35 1.58 2.69 7.55
N ASP A 36 2.64 3.34 8.04
CA ASP A 36 3.53 2.80 9.07
C ASP A 36 3.47 3.55 10.41
N ILE A 37 2.78 4.70 10.48
CA ILE A 37 2.43 5.38 11.73
C ILE A 37 0.96 5.79 11.71
N PRO A 38 0.12 5.36 12.68
CA PRO A 38 0.26 4.07 13.36
C PRO A 38 0.33 2.92 12.33
N PRO A 39 1.05 1.83 12.61
CA PRO A 39 1.30 0.79 11.62
C PRO A 39 0.02 0.06 11.21
N SER A 40 -0.24 0.02 9.90
CA SER A 40 -1.38 -0.68 9.29
C SER A 40 -1.31 -2.20 9.44
N ARG A 41 -2.47 -2.86 9.35
CA ARG A 41 -2.62 -4.32 9.35
C ARG A 41 -1.68 -5.00 8.36
N ALA A 42 -1.59 -4.45 7.15
CA ALA A 42 -0.75 -4.95 6.07
C ALA A 42 0.74 -4.69 6.34
N PHE A 43 1.12 -3.49 6.79
CA PHE A 43 2.50 -3.21 7.19
C PHE A 43 2.97 -4.16 8.31
N LEU A 44 2.14 -4.43 9.31
CA LEU A 44 2.41 -5.39 10.39
C LEU A 44 2.50 -6.85 9.95
N CYS A 45 2.03 -7.21 8.74
CA CYS A 45 2.32 -8.52 8.16
C CYS A 45 3.77 -8.62 7.64
N SER A 46 4.39 -7.49 7.28
CA SER A 46 5.72 -7.46 6.66
C SER A 46 6.87 -7.60 7.66
N SER A 47 8.05 -7.95 7.16
CA SER A 47 9.29 -8.00 7.95
C SER A 47 9.64 -6.64 8.56
N LYS A 48 9.37 -5.53 7.87
CA LYS A 48 9.55 -4.16 8.37
C LYS A 48 8.58 -3.82 9.51
N GLY A 49 7.38 -4.40 9.50
CA GLY A 49 6.42 -4.33 10.60
C GLY A 49 6.59 -5.42 11.66
N GLY A 50 7.76 -6.07 11.72
CA GLY A 50 8.09 -7.11 12.71
C GLY A 50 7.37 -8.46 12.50
N ASN A 51 6.62 -8.62 11.41
CA ASN A 51 5.71 -9.74 11.18
C ASN A 51 4.74 -9.97 12.37
N LEU A 52 4.25 -8.91 13.02
CA LEU A 52 3.34 -9.05 14.17
C LEU A 52 2.00 -9.70 13.77
N ASN A 53 1.52 -9.42 12.56
CA ASN A 53 0.41 -10.14 11.96
C ASN A 53 0.92 -11.37 11.20
N LYS A 54 0.28 -12.52 11.44
CA LYS A 54 0.62 -13.81 10.80
C LYS A 54 -0.44 -14.23 9.77
N ASN A 55 -0.09 -15.21 8.95
CA ASN A 55 -0.96 -15.85 7.95
C ASN A 55 -1.63 -14.83 7.00
N CYS A 56 -0.87 -13.84 6.53
CA CYS A 56 -1.37 -12.77 5.67
C CYS A 56 -1.29 -13.09 4.16
N GLY A 57 -0.71 -14.22 3.77
CA GLY A 57 -0.43 -14.51 2.35
C GLY A 57 0.60 -13.54 1.76
N PRO A 58 0.55 -13.23 0.46
CA PRO A 58 1.62 -12.51 -0.24
C PRO A 58 1.80 -11.05 0.20
N ILE A 59 0.80 -10.40 0.80
CA ILE A 59 0.89 -8.98 1.20
C ILE A 59 2.03 -8.70 2.20
N GLN A 60 2.52 -9.70 2.92
CA GLN A 60 3.71 -9.58 3.78
C GLN A 60 4.97 -9.11 3.03
N TYR A 61 5.05 -9.34 1.71
CA TYR A 61 6.17 -8.91 0.87
C TYR A 61 5.95 -7.55 0.21
N GLU A 62 4.70 -7.10 0.14
CA GLU A 62 4.29 -5.92 -0.61
C GLU A 62 3.16 -5.12 0.07
N PRO A 63 3.32 -4.70 1.35
CA PRO A 63 2.27 -4.01 2.11
C PRO A 63 1.77 -2.73 1.45
N GLN A 64 2.55 -2.16 0.52
CA GLN A 64 2.16 -1.04 -0.32
C GLN A 64 0.97 -1.36 -1.26
N SER A 65 0.84 -2.59 -1.77
CA SER A 65 0.13 -2.91 -3.03
C SER A 65 -1.40 -3.00 -3.00
N ILE A 66 -2.05 -2.56 -1.92
CA ILE A 66 -3.51 -2.66 -1.70
C ILE A 66 -4.27 -1.57 -2.50
N GLU A 67 -4.15 -1.67 -3.81
CA GLU A 67 -4.88 -0.88 -4.81
C GLU A 67 -6.25 -1.51 -5.07
N GLY A 68 -7.30 -0.70 -5.15
CA GLY A 68 -8.62 -1.08 -5.64
C GLY A 68 -9.28 0.09 -6.38
N ASP A 69 -10.50 -0.10 -6.86
CA ASP A 69 -11.30 0.99 -7.44
C ASP A 69 -11.47 2.13 -6.42
N LYS A 70 -11.49 3.39 -6.87
CA LYS A 70 -11.69 4.56 -5.99
C LYS A 70 -13.17 4.86 -5.72
N GLY A 71 -13.41 5.92 -4.94
CA GLY A 71 -14.76 6.43 -4.71
C GLY A 71 -15.52 5.76 -3.56
N PHE A 72 -14.83 5.02 -2.69
CA PHE A 72 -15.38 4.58 -1.40
C PHE A 72 -15.99 5.79 -0.65
N PRO A 73 -17.19 5.68 -0.07
CA PRO A 73 -18.01 4.47 0.08
C PRO A 73 -19.05 4.23 -1.03
N LYS A 74 -19.22 5.14 -2.00
CA LYS A 74 -20.24 4.98 -3.07
C LYS A 74 -19.82 3.99 -4.15
N GLY A 75 -18.52 3.93 -4.44
CA GLY A 75 -17.85 2.89 -5.21
C GLY A 75 -16.78 2.21 -4.35
N GLY A 76 -15.69 1.78 -4.99
CA GLY A 76 -14.58 1.08 -4.35
C GLY A 76 -14.90 -0.37 -3.92
N PRO A 77 -13.99 -1.02 -3.16
CA PRO A 77 -14.06 -2.44 -2.82
C PRO A 77 -15.41 -2.88 -2.26
N ALA A 78 -15.84 -4.11 -2.57
CA ALA A 78 -17.07 -4.68 -2.04
C ALA A 78 -17.08 -4.76 -0.51
N ASP A 79 -18.28 -4.80 0.09
CA ASP A 79 -18.42 -5.11 1.51
C ASP A 79 -17.89 -6.52 1.78
N GLY A 80 -17.11 -6.67 2.86
CA GLY A 80 -16.31 -7.86 3.15
C GLY A 80 -14.92 -7.85 2.51
N GLU A 81 -14.62 -6.97 1.55
CA GLU A 81 -13.33 -6.95 0.82
C GLU A 81 -12.51 -5.66 1.00
N ILE A 82 -13.00 -4.74 1.83
CA ILE A 82 -12.41 -3.41 2.09
C ILE A 82 -10.92 -3.51 2.48
N ALA A 83 -10.57 -4.45 3.36
CA ALA A 83 -9.19 -4.58 3.86
C ALA A 83 -8.20 -5.12 2.80
N SER A 84 -8.70 -5.87 1.81
CA SER A 84 -7.92 -6.38 0.66
C SER A 84 -7.91 -5.45 -0.56
N GLY A 85 -8.64 -4.33 -0.52
CA GLY A 85 -8.85 -3.48 -1.69
C GLY A 85 -9.62 -4.17 -2.83
N GLY A 86 -10.42 -5.21 -2.54
CA GLY A 86 -11.06 -6.05 -3.55
C GLY A 86 -10.12 -7.04 -4.26
N LYS A 87 -8.83 -7.12 -3.87
CA LYS A 87 -7.87 -8.05 -4.48
C LYS A 87 -7.97 -9.42 -3.81
N ALA A 88 -8.46 -10.43 -4.55
CA ALA A 88 -8.52 -11.83 -4.11
C ALA A 88 -7.15 -12.36 -3.58
N THR A 89 -6.04 -11.93 -4.20
CA THR A 89 -4.66 -12.24 -3.78
C THR A 89 -4.33 -11.79 -2.34
N PHE A 90 -5.03 -10.78 -1.81
CA PHE A 90 -4.86 -10.24 -0.46
C PHE A 90 -6.06 -10.54 0.46
N SER A 91 -6.93 -11.46 0.06
CA SER A 91 -8.15 -11.86 0.79
C SER A 91 -7.93 -12.29 2.24
N ALA A 92 -6.72 -12.74 2.60
CA ALA A 92 -6.33 -13.04 3.98
C ALA A 92 -6.47 -11.83 4.95
N LEU A 93 -6.45 -10.60 4.43
CA LEU A 93 -6.70 -9.37 5.20
C LEU A 93 -8.17 -9.16 5.58
N ASN A 94 -9.10 -9.81 4.88
CA ASN A 94 -10.55 -9.69 5.10
C ASN A 94 -11.05 -10.55 6.27
N ALA A 95 -10.23 -11.49 6.76
CA ALA A 95 -10.50 -12.22 7.99
C ALA A 95 -10.67 -11.22 9.15
N GLN A 96 -11.71 -11.40 9.97
CA GLN A 96 -12.04 -10.44 11.02
C GLN A 96 -12.63 -11.14 12.24
N SER A 97 -11.90 -11.09 13.35
CA SER A 97 -12.31 -11.52 14.69
C SER A 97 -11.60 -10.67 15.73
N ALA A 98 -12.12 -10.67 16.97
CA ALA A 98 -11.54 -9.92 18.09
C ALA A 98 -10.05 -10.25 18.35
N ASP A 99 -9.59 -11.44 17.99
CA ASP A 99 -8.25 -11.99 18.22
C ASP A 99 -7.37 -12.09 16.96
N ARG A 100 -7.92 -11.92 15.74
CA ARG A 100 -7.19 -12.14 14.47
C ARG A 100 -5.98 -11.24 14.25
N TRP A 101 -6.03 -9.99 14.73
CA TRP A 101 -5.07 -8.94 14.38
C TRP A 101 -4.43 -8.29 15.61
N HIS A 102 -3.14 -7.97 15.48
CA HIS A 102 -2.38 -7.17 16.43
C HIS A 102 -2.92 -5.74 16.44
N LYS A 103 -3.21 -5.20 17.64
CA LYS A 103 -3.83 -3.88 17.81
C LYS A 103 -2.81 -2.87 18.30
N VAL A 104 -2.72 -1.74 17.60
CA VAL A 104 -1.90 -0.60 18.00
C VAL A 104 -2.61 0.16 19.13
N ALA A 105 -1.93 0.42 20.24
CA ALA A 105 -2.50 1.24 21.30
C ALA A 105 -2.69 2.69 20.81
N MET A 106 -3.93 3.19 20.88
CA MET A 106 -4.32 4.53 20.43
C MET A 106 -5.19 5.23 21.48
N LYS A 107 -5.49 6.51 21.23
CA LYS A 107 -6.38 7.36 22.04
C LYS A 107 -7.26 8.20 21.13
N SER A 108 -8.41 8.62 21.64
CA SER A 108 -9.22 9.68 21.03
C SER A 108 -8.45 11.02 20.96
N GLY A 109 -8.89 11.93 20.11
CA GLY A 109 -8.24 13.23 19.92
C GLY A 109 -7.07 13.22 18.94
N GLU A 110 -6.13 14.14 19.10
CA GLU A 110 -5.01 14.33 18.16
C GLU A 110 -4.09 13.11 18.06
N ASN A 111 -3.96 12.60 16.83
CA ASN A 111 -3.05 11.53 16.42
C ASN A 111 -2.42 11.87 15.07
N THR A 112 -1.18 11.44 14.86
CA THR A 112 -0.47 11.59 13.57
C THR A 112 -0.56 10.31 12.75
N PHE A 113 -0.99 10.45 11.50
CA PHE A 113 -0.97 9.40 10.49
C PHE A 113 0.12 9.70 9.45
N LYS A 114 0.95 8.71 9.13
CA LYS A 114 2.04 8.82 8.15
C LYS A 114 1.96 7.70 7.14
N TRP A 115 1.83 8.09 5.87
CA TRP A 115 2.02 7.21 4.72
C TRP A 115 3.48 7.25 4.27
N THR A 116 4.01 6.08 3.92
CA THR A 116 5.28 5.89 3.21
C THR A 116 4.97 5.38 1.81
N LEU A 117 5.41 6.12 0.79
CA LEU A 117 5.07 5.88 -0.62
C LEU A 117 6.28 5.29 -1.36
N THR A 118 6.09 4.19 -2.07
CA THR A 118 7.13 3.60 -2.93
C THR A 118 7.08 4.14 -4.36
N ALA A 119 5.91 4.63 -4.80
CA ALA A 119 5.79 5.54 -5.94
C ALA A 119 4.96 6.77 -5.56
N LYS A 120 5.30 7.91 -6.16
CA LYS A 120 4.57 9.16 -6.01
C LYS A 120 3.61 9.31 -7.19
N HIS A 121 2.31 9.31 -6.89
CA HIS A 121 1.23 9.46 -7.88
C HIS A 121 0.54 10.83 -7.72
N SER A 122 -0.10 11.33 -8.78
CA SER A 122 -0.98 12.50 -8.69
C SER A 122 -2.11 12.22 -7.71
N THR A 123 -2.21 12.99 -6.62
CA THR A 123 -3.12 12.66 -5.51
C THR A 123 -4.37 13.53 -5.49
N GLU A 124 -5.53 12.90 -5.44
CA GLU A 124 -6.81 13.58 -5.26
C GLU A 124 -7.01 13.92 -3.78
N SER A 125 -7.03 12.91 -2.92
CA SER A 125 -7.21 13.10 -1.48
C SER A 125 -6.62 11.96 -0.63
N TRP A 126 -6.43 12.28 0.65
CA TRP A 126 -6.19 11.34 1.75
C TRP A 126 -7.39 11.42 2.69
N ARG A 127 -7.99 10.28 3.04
CA ARG A 127 -9.21 10.22 3.85
C ARG A 127 -9.08 9.14 4.92
N PHE A 128 -9.56 9.43 6.13
CA PHE A 128 -9.59 8.47 7.23
C PHE A 128 -11.02 8.30 7.77
N PHE A 129 -11.47 7.06 7.81
CA PHE A 129 -12.75 6.62 8.38
C PHE A 129 -12.47 5.76 9.61
N ILE A 130 -13.43 5.63 10.51
CA ILE A 130 -13.30 4.79 11.71
C ILE A 130 -14.60 4.05 11.99
N THR A 131 -14.51 2.85 12.56
CA THR A 131 -15.68 2.06 12.96
C THR A 131 -16.62 2.81 13.90
N LYS A 132 -17.90 2.45 13.86
CA LYS A 132 -18.92 2.94 14.78
C LYS A 132 -18.72 2.31 16.17
N PRO A 133 -19.05 3.01 17.27
CA PRO A 133 -19.05 2.41 18.60
C PRO A 133 -19.98 1.20 18.67
N GLY A 134 -19.56 0.13 19.34
CA GLY A 134 -20.40 -1.07 19.56
C GLY A 134 -20.59 -1.99 18.35
N GLY A 135 -19.85 -1.79 17.25
CA GLY A 135 -19.86 -2.70 16.09
C GLY A 135 -19.35 -4.11 16.42
N ASP A 136 -19.78 -5.10 15.64
CA ASP A 136 -19.34 -6.50 15.81
C ASP A 136 -17.99 -6.75 15.12
N VAL A 137 -16.93 -6.83 15.91
CA VAL A 137 -15.55 -7.06 15.45
C VAL A 137 -15.28 -8.48 14.93
N ASN A 138 -16.30 -9.36 14.86
CA ASN A 138 -16.19 -10.76 14.43
C ASN A 138 -16.88 -11.06 13.08
N LYS A 139 -17.13 -10.03 12.28
CA LYS A 139 -17.65 -10.14 10.91
C LYS A 139 -16.74 -9.39 9.91
N PRO A 140 -16.65 -9.84 8.65
CA PRO A 140 -15.90 -9.12 7.61
C PRO A 140 -16.36 -7.66 7.49
N LEU A 141 -15.42 -6.76 7.22
CA LEU A 141 -15.67 -5.30 7.28
C LEU A 141 -16.57 -4.82 6.15
N THR A 142 -17.62 -4.09 6.50
CA THR A 142 -18.62 -3.52 5.58
C THR A 142 -18.73 -2.01 5.76
N ARG A 143 -19.36 -1.32 4.80
CA ARG A 143 -19.76 0.09 4.93
C ARG A 143 -20.69 0.33 6.12
N ALA A 144 -21.44 -0.68 6.58
CA ALA A 144 -22.30 -0.55 7.75
C ALA A 144 -21.50 -0.39 9.05
N ASP A 145 -20.27 -0.90 9.12
CA ASP A 145 -19.42 -0.85 10.31
C ASP A 145 -18.72 0.50 10.51
N PHE A 146 -18.50 1.25 9.42
CA PHE A 146 -17.80 2.54 9.45
C PHE A 146 -18.74 3.74 9.63
N ASP A 147 -18.23 4.78 10.30
CA ASP A 147 -18.68 6.14 10.04
C ASP A 147 -18.24 6.52 8.61
N LEU A 148 -19.21 6.83 7.75
CA LEU A 148 -18.99 7.07 6.32
C LEU A 148 -18.65 8.52 6.00
N THR A 149 -18.66 9.40 7.00
CA THR A 149 -18.01 10.71 6.92
C THR A 149 -16.58 10.54 7.43
N PRO A 150 -15.54 10.90 6.64
CA PRO A 150 -14.17 10.76 7.10
C PRO A 150 -13.92 11.76 8.25
N PHE A 151 -13.36 11.29 9.36
CA PHE A 151 -13.00 12.15 10.49
C PHE A 151 -11.78 13.03 10.21
N CYS A 152 -11.02 12.70 9.17
CA CYS A 152 -9.88 13.46 8.70
C CYS A 152 -9.77 13.33 7.18
N GLN A 153 -9.61 14.46 6.49
CA GLN A 153 -9.44 14.52 5.04
C GLN A 153 -8.49 15.65 4.64
N ARG A 154 -7.62 15.38 3.67
CA ARG A 154 -6.81 16.40 2.99
C ARG A 154 -6.92 16.19 1.48
N ASN A 155 -7.30 17.25 0.76
CA ASN A 155 -7.37 17.24 -0.70
C ASN A 155 -6.08 17.84 -1.27
N ASP A 156 -5.36 17.07 -2.07
CA ASP A 156 -4.11 17.50 -2.69
C ASP A 156 -4.33 18.00 -4.12
N ASN A 157 -5.55 17.82 -4.68
CA ASN A 157 -6.02 18.40 -5.94
C ASN A 157 -5.10 18.13 -7.15
N GLY A 158 -4.60 16.90 -7.27
CA GLY A 158 -3.70 16.47 -8.35
C GLY A 158 -2.23 16.83 -8.14
N LYS A 159 -1.84 17.33 -6.96
CA LYS A 159 -0.42 17.48 -6.62
C LYS A 159 0.24 16.12 -6.44
N ILE A 160 1.50 16.04 -6.83
CA ILE A 160 2.37 14.89 -6.56
C ILE A 160 2.94 15.07 -5.14
N PRO A 161 2.76 14.10 -4.23
CA PRO A 161 3.27 14.17 -2.86
C PRO A 161 4.77 13.83 -2.78
N THR A 162 5.37 14.09 -1.62
CA THR A 162 6.68 13.55 -1.21
C THR A 162 6.59 12.06 -0.86
N GLU A 163 7.73 11.35 -0.77
CA GLU A 163 7.79 9.91 -0.39
C GLU A 163 7.19 9.64 1.00
N THR A 164 7.15 10.67 1.86
CA THR A 164 6.46 10.63 3.15
C THR A 164 5.31 11.64 3.12
N VAL A 165 4.13 11.22 3.59
CA VAL A 165 2.96 12.09 3.74
C VAL A 165 2.41 11.96 5.15
N THR A 166 2.39 13.09 5.87
CA THR A 166 1.88 13.18 7.24
C THR A 166 0.56 13.94 7.30
N LEU A 167 -0.38 13.46 8.13
CA LEU A 167 -1.62 14.12 8.48
C LEU A 167 -1.79 14.09 10.00
N ASN A 168 -2.04 15.24 10.62
CA ASN A 168 -2.48 15.30 12.01
C ASN A 168 -4.02 15.32 12.00
N CYS A 169 -4.62 14.37 12.69
CA CYS A 169 -6.05 14.09 12.63
C CYS A 169 -6.61 13.99 14.04
N ASN A 170 -7.79 14.58 14.26
CA ASN A 170 -8.49 14.49 15.53
C ASN A 170 -9.48 13.32 15.48
N ILE A 171 -9.12 12.18 16.07
CA ILE A 171 -9.97 10.98 16.09
C ILE A 171 -11.18 11.25 17.00
N PRO A 172 -12.43 10.98 16.57
CA PRO A 172 -13.61 11.14 17.40
C PRO A 172 -13.59 10.16 18.58
N GLU A 173 -14.40 10.43 19.60
CA GLU A 173 -14.36 9.63 20.84
C GLU A 173 -14.67 8.14 20.58
N ARG A 174 -13.78 7.27 21.05
CA ARG A 174 -13.83 5.81 20.88
C ARG A 174 -13.16 5.10 22.06
N SER A 175 -13.58 3.87 22.30
CA SER A 175 -12.95 2.96 23.27
C SER A 175 -12.95 1.52 22.74
N GLY A 176 -12.06 0.69 23.29
CA GLY A 176 -11.88 -0.70 22.89
C GLY A 176 -11.26 -0.87 21.51
N TYR A 177 -11.37 -2.08 20.96
CA TYR A 177 -10.95 -2.39 19.60
C TYR A 177 -11.80 -1.63 18.57
N GLN A 178 -11.13 -0.83 17.74
CA GLN A 178 -11.67 -0.12 16.59
C GLN A 178 -10.81 -0.39 15.36
N ILE A 179 -11.38 -0.16 14.17
CA ILE A 179 -10.64 -0.21 12.92
C ILE A 179 -10.71 1.15 12.24
N ILE A 180 -9.54 1.69 11.89
CA ILE A 180 -9.40 2.90 11.10
C ILE A 180 -9.11 2.49 9.67
N LEU A 181 -9.82 3.05 8.71
CA LEU A 181 -9.57 2.88 7.29
C LEU A 181 -8.95 4.16 6.73
N GLY A 182 -7.68 4.09 6.33
CA GLY A 182 -7.03 5.09 5.49
C GLY A 182 -7.27 4.78 4.01
N VAL A 183 -7.67 5.81 3.24
CA VAL A 183 -7.84 5.77 1.79
C VAL A 183 -6.99 6.87 1.16
N TRP A 184 -6.24 6.51 0.12
CA TRP A 184 -5.49 7.45 -0.72
C TRP A 184 -6.04 7.36 -2.15
N ASP A 185 -6.82 8.37 -2.57
CA ASP A 185 -7.42 8.43 -3.89
C ASP A 185 -6.44 9.04 -4.91
N ILE A 186 -6.24 8.35 -6.03
CA ILE A 186 -5.34 8.79 -7.11
C ILE A 186 -6.13 9.66 -8.09
N ALA A 187 -5.62 10.83 -8.44
CA ALA A 187 -6.34 11.82 -9.24
C ALA A 187 -6.47 11.43 -10.72
N ASP A 188 -5.40 10.89 -11.30
CA ASP A 188 -5.25 10.57 -12.73
C ASP A 188 -5.59 9.12 -13.08
N THR A 189 -6.18 8.35 -12.15
CA THR A 189 -6.65 6.99 -12.39
C THR A 189 -8.02 6.73 -11.77
N GLY A 190 -8.60 5.57 -12.05
CA GLY A 190 -9.80 5.05 -11.37
C GLY A 190 -9.53 4.42 -10.00
N ASN A 191 -8.30 4.50 -9.47
CA ASN A 191 -7.84 3.66 -8.36
C ASN A 191 -7.59 4.44 -7.06
N ALA A 192 -7.62 3.72 -5.94
CA ALA A 192 -7.25 4.20 -4.61
C ALA A 192 -6.50 3.12 -3.83
N PHE A 193 -5.72 3.53 -2.84
CA PHE A 193 -5.03 2.65 -1.90
C PHE A 193 -5.78 2.55 -0.58
N TYR A 194 -5.96 1.32 -0.10
CA TYR A 194 -6.75 0.99 1.09
C TYR A 194 -5.85 0.41 2.18
N GLN A 195 -5.80 1.05 3.34
CA GLN A 195 -4.97 0.62 4.47
C GLN A 195 -5.80 0.65 5.76
N VAL A 196 -6.12 -0.53 6.30
CA VAL A 196 -6.77 -0.65 7.61
C VAL A 196 -5.74 -0.70 8.73
N ILE A 197 -6.06 -0.07 9.86
CA ILE A 197 -5.28 -0.09 11.11
C ILE A 197 -6.17 -0.66 12.20
N ASP A 198 -5.69 -1.72 12.83
CA ASP A 198 -6.29 -2.32 14.03
C ASP A 198 -5.84 -1.54 15.26
N ALA A 199 -6.77 -0.91 15.97
CA ALA A 199 -6.45 0.04 17.04
C ALA A 199 -7.18 -0.33 18.35
N GLU A 200 -6.45 -0.29 19.47
CA GLU A 200 -6.99 -0.49 20.82
C GLU A 200 -7.05 0.86 21.54
N PHE A 201 -8.26 1.38 21.72
CA PHE A 201 -8.50 2.67 22.37
C PHE A 201 -8.70 2.48 23.87
N LYS A 202 -7.77 3.03 24.66
CA LYS A 202 -7.94 3.11 26.11
C LYS A 202 -9.09 4.07 26.45
N LYS A 203 -9.85 3.72 27.49
CA LYS A 203 -10.76 4.65 28.18
C LYS A 203 -9.97 5.68 29.00
#